data_AF-B4U0W6-F1
#
_entry.id   AF-B4U0W6-F1
#
_cell.length_a   1.000
_cell.length_b   1.000
_cell.length_c   1.000
_cell.angle_alpha   90.00
_cell.angle_beta   90.00
_cell.angle_gamma   90.00
#
_symmetry.space_group_name_H-M   'P 1'
#
loop_
_entity.id
_entity.type
_entity.pdbx_description
1 polymer ?
#
loop_
_entity_poly.entity_id
_entity_poly.type
_entity_poly.pdbx_seq_one_letter_code
_entity_poly.pdbx_strand_id
1 'polypeptide(L)'
;MRESFDKTISFGTSRILGNSIGGFFAIIFYLLDTLFQGAFWVTLVFVPILTMLTIMFNVAFNNQSGIIGAVAALLIITLSIPNGEAFMYVIARVFETFCGVFIAILVNTDVELIRNKWLNRKFKK
;
A
#
# COMPACT_ATOMS: atom_id res chain seq x y z
N MET A 1 -13.62 0.43 -23.20
CA MET A 1 -14.23 0.00 -21.92
C MET A 1 -13.35 -0.96 -21.10
N ARG A 2 -12.47 -1.80 -21.69
CA ARG A 2 -11.48 -2.59 -20.92
C ARG A 2 -10.49 -1.74 -20.09
N GLU A 3 -10.19 -0.54 -20.58
CA GLU A 3 -9.19 0.36 -20.01
C GLU A 3 -9.48 0.81 -18.55
N SER A 4 -10.75 0.86 -18.11
CA SER A 4 -11.11 1.30 -16.76
C SER A 4 -10.92 0.20 -15.69
N PHE A 5 -11.19 -1.05 -16.05
CA PHE A 5 -11.00 -2.20 -15.16
C PHE A 5 -9.53 -2.56 -14.99
N ASP A 6 -8.78 -2.63 -16.09
CA ASP A 6 -7.34 -2.94 -16.07
C ASP A 6 -6.57 -1.85 -15.31
N LYS A 7 -7.02 -0.58 -15.39
CA LYS A 7 -6.49 0.50 -14.55
C LYS A 7 -6.83 0.30 -13.08
N THR A 8 -8.07 0.00 -12.70
CA THR A 8 -8.44 -0.22 -11.30
C THR A 8 -7.64 -1.38 -10.67
N ILE A 9 -7.42 -2.47 -11.41
CA ILE A 9 -6.61 -3.60 -10.95
C ILE A 9 -5.14 -3.22 -10.83
N SER A 10 -4.55 -2.56 -11.83
CA SER A 10 -3.14 -2.14 -11.78
C SER A 10 -2.87 -1.10 -10.67
N PHE A 11 -3.79 -0.17 -10.44
CA PHE A 11 -3.71 0.77 -9.32
C PHE A 11 -3.89 0.08 -7.96
N GLY A 12 -4.82 -0.87 -7.85
CA GLY A 12 -5.05 -1.60 -6.62
C GLY A 12 -3.87 -2.50 -6.24
N THR A 13 -3.37 -3.27 -7.20
CA THR A 13 -2.18 -4.12 -7.01
C THR A 13 -0.95 -3.31 -6.64
N SER A 14 -0.76 -2.14 -7.25
CA SER A 14 0.32 -1.21 -6.90
C SER A 14 0.27 -0.76 -5.43
N ARG A 15 -0.93 -0.50 -4.90
CA ARG A 15 -1.13 -0.09 -3.51
C ARG A 15 -0.85 -1.24 -2.53
N ILE A 16 -1.29 -2.45 -2.85
CA ILE A 16 -1.03 -3.64 -2.03
C ILE A 16 0.48 -3.94 -2.00
N LEU A 17 1.14 -3.93 -3.15
CA LEU A 17 2.58 -4.15 -3.25
C LEU A 17 3.37 -3.06 -2.53
N GLY A 18 3.01 -1.80 -2.73
CA GLY A 18 3.65 -0.66 -2.07
C GLY A 18 3.60 -0.76 -0.55
N ASN A 19 2.40 -0.94 0.02
CA ASN A 19 2.24 -1.08 1.47
C ASN A 19 2.92 -2.33 2.02
N SER A 20 2.97 -3.43 1.26
CA SER A 20 3.68 -4.65 1.68
C SER A 20 5.19 -4.42 1.75
N ILE A 21 5.77 -3.74 0.75
CA ILE A 21 7.20 -3.39 0.74
C ILE A 21 7.52 -2.42 1.89
N GLY A 22 6.72 -1.38 2.07
CA GLY A 22 6.88 -0.43 3.19
C GLY A 22 6.78 -1.09 4.55
N GLY A 23 5.80 -1.98 4.74
CA GLY A 23 5.62 -2.77 5.96
C GLY A 23 6.78 -3.73 6.22
N PHE A 24 7.33 -4.35 5.18
CA PHE A 24 8.51 -5.21 5.30
C PHE A 24 9.73 -4.42 5.83
N PHE A 25 10.02 -3.25 5.25
CA PHE A 25 11.12 -2.41 5.74
C PHE A 25 10.84 -1.84 7.14
N ALA A 26 9.58 -1.61 7.51
CA ALA A 26 9.21 -1.22 8.87
C ALA A 26 9.48 -2.34 9.89
N ILE A 27 9.27 -3.60 9.53
CA ILE A 27 9.64 -4.74 10.38
C ILE A 27 11.15 -4.82 10.54
N ILE A 28 11.92 -4.62 9.46
CA ILE A 28 13.39 -4.56 9.54
C ILE A 28 13.83 -3.43 10.48
N PHE A 29 13.24 -2.24 10.37
CA PHE A 29 13.50 -1.14 11.28
C PHE A 29 13.22 -1.54 12.72
N TYR A 30 12.05 -2.12 12.99
CA TYR A 30 11.65 -2.53 14.34
C TYR A 30 12.62 -3.53 14.96
N LEU A 31 13.13 -4.49 14.18
CA LEU A 31 14.16 -5.42 14.64
C LEU A 31 15.46 -4.69 15.01
N LEU A 32 15.90 -3.74 14.18
CA LEU A 32 17.07 -2.92 14.46
C LEU A 32 16.85 -2.06 15.72
N ASP A 33 15.73 -1.37 15.82
CA ASP A 33 15.40 -0.52 16.96
C ASP A 33 15.36 -1.32 18.28
N THR A 34 14.80 -2.53 18.25
CA THR A 34 14.77 -3.44 19.41
C THR A 34 16.18 -3.90 19.80
N LEU A 35 17.06 -4.20 18.84
CA LEU A 35 18.45 -4.58 19.09
C LEU A 35 19.26 -3.46 19.74
N PHE A 36 18.97 -2.21 19.40
CA PHE A 36 19.64 -1.02 19.91
C PHE A 36 18.88 -0.34 21.06
N GLN A 37 17.94 -1.04 21.70
CA GLN A 37 17.17 -0.57 22.88
C GLN A 37 16.41 0.75 22.66
N GLY A 38 15.95 1.03 21.44
CA GLY A 38 15.20 2.25 21.13
C GLY A 38 16.05 3.52 21.15
N ALA A 39 17.35 3.42 20.91
CA ALA A 39 18.25 4.57 20.88
C ALA A 39 17.85 5.54 19.75
N PHE A 40 17.61 6.81 20.08
CA PHE A 40 17.14 7.83 19.13
C PHE A 40 17.98 7.97 17.85
N TRP A 41 19.29 7.75 17.94
CA TRP A 41 20.21 7.78 16.80
C TRP A 41 19.89 6.72 15.74
N VAL A 42 19.27 5.60 16.12
CA VAL A 42 18.85 4.53 15.20
C VAL A 42 17.75 5.06 14.30
N THR A 43 16.73 5.68 14.87
CA THR A 43 15.65 6.34 14.10
C THR A 43 16.22 7.41 13.18
N LEU A 44 17.13 8.25 13.68
CA LEU A 44 17.69 9.37 12.92
C LEU A 44 18.50 8.92 11.69
N VAL A 45 19.23 7.82 11.79
CA VAL A 45 20.09 7.32 10.71
C VAL A 45 19.39 6.29 9.83
N PHE A 46 18.69 5.31 10.42
CA PHE A 46 18.13 4.20 9.66
C PHE A 46 16.81 4.53 8.97
N VAL A 47 15.97 5.44 9.50
CA VAL A 47 14.72 5.80 8.82
C VAL A 47 14.97 6.40 7.42
N PRO A 48 15.88 7.37 7.22
CA PRO A 48 16.21 7.86 5.88
C PRO A 48 16.77 6.77 4.96
N ILE A 49 17.65 5.91 5.47
CA ILE A 49 18.26 4.81 4.70
C ILE A 49 17.18 3.82 4.23
N LEU A 50 16.31 3.39 5.14
CA LEU A 50 15.23 2.46 4.82
C LEU A 50 14.19 3.10 3.91
N THR A 51 13.97 4.41 4.01
CA THR A 51 13.11 5.16 3.08
C THR A 51 13.69 5.12 1.67
N MET A 52 14.99 5.38 1.52
CA MET A 52 15.68 5.29 0.24
C MET A 52 15.61 3.87 -0.35
N LEU A 53 15.87 2.85 0.47
CA LEU A 53 15.75 1.45 0.07
C LEU A 53 14.33 1.07 -0.36
N THR A 54 13.32 1.55 0.37
CA THR A 54 11.90 1.34 0.04
C THR A 54 11.55 1.92 -1.33
N ILE A 55 12.07 3.11 -1.65
CA ILE A 55 11.90 3.73 -2.97
C ILE A 55 12.60 2.89 -4.05
N MET A 56 13.87 2.52 -3.84
CA MET A 56 14.64 1.73 -4.81
C MET A 56 13.99 0.37 -5.10
N PHE A 57 13.49 -0.31 -4.05
CA PHE A 57 12.77 -1.56 -4.21
C PHE A 57 11.50 -1.38 -5.04
N ASN A 58 10.68 -0.37 -4.75
CA ASN A 58 9.48 -0.11 -5.55
C ASN A 58 9.82 0.23 -7.01
N VAL A 59 10.90 0.97 -7.26
CA VAL A 59 11.39 1.23 -8.63
C VAL A 59 11.86 -0.06 -9.32
N ALA A 60 12.58 -0.94 -8.61
CA ALA A 60 13.05 -2.22 -9.14
C ALA A 60 11.89 -3.17 -9.51
N PHE A 61 10.80 -3.14 -8.75
CA PHE A 61 9.55 -3.86 -9.07
C PHE A 61 8.68 -3.15 -10.11
N ASN A 62 9.17 -2.07 -10.73
CA ASN A 62 8.45 -1.23 -11.68
C ASN A 62 7.10 -0.70 -11.13
N ASN A 63 7.02 -0.53 -9.81
CA ASN A 63 5.81 -0.15 -9.07
C ASN A 63 5.84 1.33 -8.65
N GLN A 64 6.09 2.23 -9.61
CA GLN A 64 6.30 3.66 -9.31
C GLN A 64 5.08 4.31 -8.63
N SER A 65 3.87 3.91 -9.00
CA SER A 65 2.63 4.39 -8.39
C SER A 65 2.46 3.97 -6.92
N GLY A 66 3.19 2.95 -6.46
CA GLY A 66 3.13 2.42 -5.10
C GLY A 66 4.15 3.06 -4.15
N ILE A 67 5.10 3.85 -4.65
CA ILE A 67 6.19 4.45 -3.85
C ILE A 67 5.65 5.30 -2.71
N ILE A 68 4.67 6.16 -2.98
CA ILE A 68 4.09 7.06 -1.97
C ILE A 68 3.42 6.23 -0.86
N GLY A 69 2.67 5.19 -1.23
CA GLY A 69 2.04 4.28 -0.27
C GLY A 69 3.08 3.53 0.58
N ALA A 70 4.13 3.01 -0.06
CA ALA A 70 5.20 2.28 0.60
C ALA A 70 5.95 3.14 1.63
N VAL A 71 6.34 4.36 1.25
CA VAL A 71 7.05 5.28 2.15
C VAL A 71 6.13 5.74 3.28
N ALA A 72 4.86 6.04 3.00
CA ALA A 72 3.90 6.40 4.03
C ALA A 72 3.67 5.25 5.04
N ALA A 73 3.57 4.01 4.55
CA ALA A 73 3.44 2.83 5.41
C ALA A 73 4.67 2.65 6.29
N LEU A 74 5.89 2.78 5.73
CA LEU A 74 7.12 2.73 6.49
C LEU A 74 7.10 3.78 7.62
N LEU A 75 6.92 5.06 7.29
CA LEU A 75 7.04 6.16 8.24
C LEU A 75 5.96 6.15 9.33
N ILE A 76 4.71 5.80 8.99
CA ILE A 76 3.65 5.68 9.99
C ILE A 76 3.98 4.57 11.00
N ILE A 77 4.49 3.44 10.51
CA ILE A 77 4.77 2.30 11.38
C ILE A 77 6.01 2.57 12.24
N THR A 78 7.06 3.17 11.67
CA THR A 78 8.31 3.44 12.40
C THR A 78 8.21 4.63 13.36
N LEU A 79 7.39 5.64 13.07
CA LEU A 79 7.32 6.87 13.88
C LEU A 79 6.06 6.98 14.75
N SER A 80 4.98 6.26 14.43
CA SER A 80 3.69 6.41 15.14
C SER A 80 3.25 5.19 15.96
N ILE A 81 3.85 4.01 15.75
CA ILE A 81 3.44 2.78 16.47
C ILE A 81 4.44 2.46 17.59
N PRO A 82 3.98 2.23 18.83
CA PRO A 82 4.84 1.81 19.93
C PRO A 82 5.53 0.47 19.68
N ASN A 83 6.76 0.33 20.19
CA ASN A 83 7.56 -0.88 20.06
C ASN A 83 6.86 -2.08 20.72
N GLY A 84 6.31 -2.98 19.90
CA GLY A 84 5.58 -4.18 20.33
C GLY A 84 4.37 -4.53 19.46
N GLU A 85 3.73 -3.52 18.84
CA GLU A 85 2.52 -3.74 18.03
C GLU A 85 2.77 -3.66 16.51
N ALA A 86 3.99 -3.26 16.10
CA ALA A 86 4.34 -3.02 14.71
C ALA A 86 4.07 -4.22 13.79
N PHE A 87 4.35 -5.45 14.23
CA PHE A 87 4.11 -6.65 13.43
C PHE A 87 2.61 -6.87 13.14
N MET A 88 1.77 -6.80 14.18
CA MET A 88 0.32 -6.96 14.05
C MET A 88 -0.25 -5.85 13.15
N TYR A 89 0.28 -4.64 13.31
CA TYR A 89 -0.13 -3.48 12.53
C TYR A 89 0.22 -3.61 11.05
N VAL A 90 1.41 -4.10 10.71
CA VAL A 90 1.83 -4.34 9.32
C VAL A 90 0.87 -5.31 8.64
N ILE A 91 0.55 -6.43 9.30
CA ILE A 91 -0.39 -7.43 8.77
C ILE A 91 -1.77 -6.80 8.57
N ALA A 92 -2.27 -6.08 9.58
CA ALA A 92 -3.56 -5.39 9.50
C ALA A 92 -3.60 -4.40 8.33
N ARG A 93 -2.52 -3.63 8.11
CA ARG A 93 -2.43 -2.64 7.03
C ARG A 93 -2.42 -3.28 5.64
N VAL A 94 -1.69 -4.38 5.46
CA VAL A 94 -1.69 -5.12 4.19
C VAL A 94 -3.10 -5.66 3.93
N PHE A 95 -3.74 -6.25 4.93
CA PHE A 95 -5.10 -6.77 4.83
C PHE A 95 -6.13 -5.67 4.54
N GLU A 96 -6.04 -4.51 5.20
CA GLU A 96 -6.88 -3.35 4.96
C GLU A 96 -6.79 -2.89 3.51
N THR A 97 -5.59 -2.79 2.95
CA THR A 97 -5.43 -2.44 1.53
C THR A 97 -5.93 -3.51 0.58
N PHE A 98 -5.80 -4.78 0.95
CA PHE A 98 -6.35 -5.89 0.17
C PHE A 98 -7.88 -5.82 0.10
N CYS A 99 -8.54 -5.67 1.25
CA CYS A 99 -9.99 -5.47 1.34
C CYS A 99 -10.45 -4.21 0.57
N GLY A 100 -9.72 -3.11 0.70
CA GLY A 100 -10.02 -1.87 -0.01
C GLY A 100 -9.98 -2.03 -1.53
N VAL A 101 -8.99 -2.74 -2.06
CA VAL A 101 -8.89 -3.04 -3.50
C VAL A 101 -9.98 -4.00 -3.95
N PHE A 102 -10.30 -5.01 -3.14
CA PHE A 102 -11.39 -5.94 -3.43
C PHE A 102 -12.74 -5.21 -3.55
N ILE A 103 -13.07 -4.34 -2.60
CA ILE A 103 -14.30 -3.53 -2.63
C ILE A 103 -14.28 -2.58 -3.84
N ALA A 104 -13.14 -1.96 -4.17
CA ALA A 104 -13.03 -1.06 -5.32
C ALA A 104 -13.33 -1.78 -6.65
N ILE A 105 -12.84 -3.01 -6.81
CA ILE A 105 -13.11 -3.82 -8.01
C ILE A 105 -14.59 -4.17 -8.10
N LEU A 106 -15.21 -4.60 -7.00
CA LEU A 106 -16.64 -4.92 -6.96
C LEU A 106 -17.51 -3.70 -7.34
N VAL A 107 -17.28 -2.57 -6.69
CA VAL A 107 -18.04 -1.34 -6.95
C VAL A 107 -17.87 -0.88 -8.39
N ASN A 108 -16.65 -0.92 -8.93
CA ASN A 108 -16.42 -0.54 -10.33
C ASN A 108 -17.16 -1.49 -11.30
N THR A 109 -17.26 -2.77 -10.94
CA THR A 109 -18.03 -3.77 -11.71
C THR A 109 -19.52 -3.49 -11.69
N ASP A 110 -20.08 -3.27 -10.51
CA ASP A 110 -21.52 -3.06 -10.34
C ASP A 110 -21.96 -1.74 -11.00
N VAL A 111 -21.17 -0.67 -10.86
CA VAL A 111 -21.43 0.61 -11.50
C VAL A 111 -21.40 0.49 -13.03
N GLU A 112 -20.45 -0.27 -13.59
CA GLU A 112 -20.37 -0.45 -15.04
C GLU A 112 -21.55 -1.28 -15.59
N LEU A 113 -22.00 -2.29 -14.86
CA LEU A 113 -23.21 -3.05 -15.17
C LEU A 113 -24.47 -2.17 -15.16
N ILE A 114 -24.63 -1.30 -14.16
CA ILE A 114 -25.76 -0.38 -14.04
C ILE A 114 -25.71 0.66 -15.17
N ARG A 115 -24.54 1.24 -15.44
CA ARG A 115 -24.33 2.20 -16.54
C ARG A 115 -24.72 1.61 -17.89
N ASN A 116 -24.29 0.39 -18.19
CA ASN A 116 -24.62 -0.29 -19.44
C ASN A 116 -26.13 -0.58 -19.56
N LYS A 117 -26.78 -1.01 -18.47
CA LYS A 117 -28.25 -1.19 -18.46
C LYS A 117 -29.00 0.11 -18.69
N TRP A 118 -28.51 1.22 -18.16
CA TRP A 118 -29.15 2.53 -18.31
C TRP A 118 -28.95 3.12 -19.72
N LEU A 119 -27.76 3.00 -20.30
CA LEU A 119 -27.48 3.42 -21.68
C LEU A 119 -28.29 2.63 -22.71
N ASN A 120 -28.41 1.32 -22.55
CA ASN A 120 -29.23 0.48 -23.44
C ASN A 120 -30.74 0.80 -23.35
N ARG A 121 -31.22 1.35 -22.23
CA ARG A 121 -32.60 1.85 -22.13
C ARG A 121 -32.80 3.19 -22.86
N LYS A 122 -31.75 4.01 -22.97
CA LYS A 122 -31.82 5.34 -23.60
C LYS A 122 -31.75 5.28 -25.13
N PHE A 123 -31.08 4.27 -25.69
CA PHE A 123 -30.98 4.04 -27.15
C PHE A 123 -32.14 3.24 -27.76
N LYS A 124 -33.08 2.74 -26.94
CA LYS A 124 -34.26 2.00 -27.39
C LYS A 124 -35.53 2.86 -27.50
N LYS A 125 -35.36 4.19 -27.51
CA LYS A 125 -36.42 5.19 -27.70
C LYS A 125 -36.02 6.09 -28.86
#